data_AF-A0A517XLJ9-F1
#
_entry.id   AF-A0A517XLJ9-F1
#
_cell.length_a   1.000
_cell.length_b   1.000
_cell.length_c   1.000
_cell.angle_alpha   90.00
_cell.angle_beta   90.00
_cell.angle_gamma   90.00
#
_symmetry.space_group_name_H-M   'P 1'
#
loop_
_entity.id
_entity.type
_entity.pdbx_description
1 polymer ?
#
loop_
_entity_poly.entity_id
_entity_poly.type
_entity_poly.pdbx_seq_one_letter_code
_entity_poly.pdbx_strand_id
1 'polypeptide(L)'
;MTPRAAFLRALPGHGFTPPDGAVPTGDAVTQFAADVRAFTAEFWAMPPAERRTRWEALSTRATGPAAAWLAELGDGLDVTPATQPESDAAAVAAVARELVTVPPRARAARRTAWLVGCAASFPRWRAAGRAACLADPALAELDARLIAALAARHPPARVALDPWVEYQNRARARRQWADRVASVVGYAAGLLFAVSLVVFFVAVRSAPIERPAPAPALRPPPPRARVAPTNPFTAAEAEALAAYERNGWDRPVPRRYDEWVRAGRPAGVN
;
A
#
# COMPACT_ATOMS: atom_id res chain seq x y z
N MET A 1 -6.18 8.05 24.38
CA MET A 1 -6.37 6.68 23.83
C MET A 1 -7.07 6.79 22.49
N THR A 2 -6.64 6.05 21.46
CA THR A 2 -7.27 6.13 20.13
C THR A 2 -8.55 5.28 20.07
N PRO A 3 -9.58 5.69 19.29
CA PRO A 3 -10.83 4.94 19.13
C PRO A 3 -10.61 3.48 18.70
N ARG A 4 -9.58 3.24 17.89
CA ARG A 4 -9.16 1.90 17.47
C ARG A 4 -8.71 1.01 18.64
N ALA A 5 -7.93 1.56 19.58
CA ALA A 5 -7.47 0.79 20.73
C ALA A 5 -8.62 0.44 21.69
N ALA A 6 -9.65 1.29 21.77
CA ALA A 6 -10.87 1.00 22.52
C ALA A 6 -11.73 -0.08 21.82
N PHE A 7 -11.91 0.02 20.50
CA PHE A 7 -12.64 -0.98 19.70
C PHE A 7 -11.98 -2.37 19.78
N LEU A 8 -10.66 -2.46 19.60
CA LEU A 8 -9.96 -3.74 19.67
C LEU A 8 -10.00 -4.38 21.07
N ARG A 9 -10.08 -3.57 22.14
CA ARG A 9 -10.27 -4.07 23.51
C ARG A 9 -11.69 -4.58 23.78
N ALA A 10 -12.69 -4.12 23.03
CA ALA A 10 -14.08 -4.56 23.20
C ALA A 10 -14.39 -5.89 22.48
N LEU A 11 -13.58 -6.28 21.50
CA LEU A 11 -13.79 -7.49 20.69
C LEU A 11 -13.92 -8.80 21.48
N PRO A 12 -13.16 -9.05 22.57
CA PRO A 12 -13.36 -10.26 23.39
C PRO A 12 -14.77 -10.37 23.97
N GLY A 13 -15.46 -9.25 24.21
CA GLY A 13 -16.85 -9.22 24.69
C GLY A 13 -17.91 -9.58 23.64
N HIS A 14 -17.51 -9.72 22.38
CA HIS A 14 -18.41 -10.03 21.25
C HIS A 14 -18.16 -11.43 20.67
N GLY A 15 -17.54 -12.33 21.43
CA GLY A 15 -17.24 -13.69 20.98
C GLY A 15 -16.16 -13.76 19.89
N PHE A 16 -15.43 -12.67 19.65
CA PHE A 16 -14.25 -12.69 18.80
C PHE A 16 -13.07 -13.21 19.62
N THR A 17 -12.82 -14.51 19.52
CA THR A 17 -11.56 -15.14 19.92
C THR A 17 -10.69 -15.14 18.66
N PRO A 18 -9.62 -14.32 18.59
CA PRO A 18 -8.62 -14.52 17.53
C PRO A 18 -8.15 -15.99 17.62
N PRO A 19 -7.96 -16.68 16.49
CA PRO A 19 -7.39 -18.03 16.55
C PRO A 19 -6.09 -17.99 17.37
N ASP A 20 -5.91 -18.97 18.24
CA ASP A 20 -4.76 -19.02 19.14
C ASP A 20 -3.46 -18.84 18.32
N GLY A 21 -2.64 -17.87 18.73
CA GLY A 21 -1.40 -17.51 18.03
C GLY A 21 -1.51 -16.42 16.94
N ALA A 22 -2.69 -15.86 16.67
CA ALA A 22 -2.86 -14.87 15.59
C ALA A 22 -2.30 -13.47 15.89
N VAL A 23 -2.03 -13.14 17.16
CA VAL A 23 -1.42 -11.86 17.54
C VAL A 23 0.01 -12.12 17.99
N PRO A 24 1.02 -11.66 17.21
CA PRO A 24 2.41 -11.72 17.65
C PRO A 24 2.54 -11.04 19.01
N THR A 25 3.15 -11.73 19.97
CA THR A 25 3.47 -11.13 21.27
C THR A 25 4.46 -9.97 21.10
N GLY A 26 4.50 -9.06 22.07
CA GLY A 26 5.46 -7.94 22.04
C GLY A 26 6.92 -8.41 21.91
N ASP A 27 7.24 -9.57 22.48
CA ASP A 27 8.57 -10.18 22.42
C ASP A 27 8.93 -10.62 21.01
N ALA A 28 8.00 -11.24 20.27
CA ALA A 28 8.22 -11.66 18.89
C ALA A 28 8.49 -10.45 17.97
N VAL A 29 7.78 -9.34 18.17
CA VAL A 29 8.01 -8.10 17.41
C VAL A 29 9.38 -7.49 17.74
N THR A 30 9.78 -7.52 19.02
CA THR A 30 11.06 -6.99 19.48
C THR A 30 12.23 -7.83 18.96
N GLN A 31 12.11 -9.16 19.02
CA GLN A 31 13.09 -10.09 18.49
C GLN A 31 13.25 -9.93 16.98
N PHE A 32 12.14 -9.88 16.23
CA PHE A 32 12.20 -9.68 14.79
C PHE A 32 12.89 -8.35 14.42
N ALA A 33 12.61 -7.27 15.15
CA ALA A 33 13.30 -5.99 14.95
C ALA A 33 14.81 -6.08 15.25
N ALA A 34 15.23 -6.88 16.23
CA ALA A 34 16.64 -7.13 16.51
C ALA A 34 17.32 -7.94 15.40
N ASP A 35 16.65 -8.97 14.89
CA ASP A 35 17.16 -9.80 13.80
C ASP A 35 17.34 -9.00 12.51
N VAL A 36 16.38 -8.12 12.17
CA VAL A 36 16.50 -7.20 11.04
C VAL A 36 17.69 -6.25 11.23
N ARG A 37 17.91 -5.71 12.44
CA ARG A 37 19.09 -4.85 12.72
C ARG A 37 20.39 -5.61 12.51
N ALA A 38 20.49 -6.84 13.01
CA ALA A 38 21.68 -7.68 12.82
C ALA A 38 21.93 -7.95 11.33
N PHE A 39 20.88 -8.34 10.58
CA PHE A 39 20.95 -8.52 9.13
C PHE A 39 21.46 -7.26 8.42
N THR A 40 20.97 -6.07 8.78
CA THR A 40 21.41 -4.82 8.15
C THR A 40 22.83 -4.40 8.47
N ALA A 41 23.36 -4.78 9.64
CA ALA A 41 24.75 -4.52 10.00
C ALA A 41 25.73 -5.33 9.14
N GLU A 42 25.33 -6.54 8.75
CA GLU A 42 26.15 -7.47 7.94
C GLU A 42 25.82 -7.38 6.43
N PHE A 43 24.79 -6.62 6.05
CA PHE A 43 24.19 -6.65 4.71
C PHE A 43 25.22 -6.56 3.58
N TRP A 44 26.11 -5.56 3.62
CA TRP A 44 27.10 -5.33 2.58
C TRP A 44 28.36 -6.21 2.68
N ALA A 45 28.53 -6.94 3.79
CA ALA A 45 29.62 -7.89 3.94
C ALA A 45 29.28 -9.27 3.34
N MET A 46 27.98 -9.60 3.24
CA MET A 46 27.51 -10.85 2.67
C MET A 46 27.47 -10.80 1.12
N PRO A 47 27.88 -11.88 0.43
CA PRO A 47 27.62 -12.06 -0.99
C PRO A 47 26.11 -11.97 -1.33
N PRO A 48 25.72 -11.55 -2.54
CA PRO A 48 24.31 -11.40 -2.93
C PRO A 48 23.43 -12.63 -2.66
N ALA A 49 23.95 -13.83 -2.96
CA ALA A 49 23.22 -15.08 -2.73
C ALA A 49 22.90 -15.32 -1.25
N GLU A 50 23.85 -15.03 -0.36
CA GLU A 50 23.66 -15.19 1.09
C GLU A 50 22.69 -14.14 1.65
N ARG A 51 22.79 -12.88 1.18
CA ARG A 51 21.83 -11.82 1.51
C ARG A 51 20.40 -12.24 1.19
N ARG A 52 20.18 -12.78 -0.02
CA ARG A 52 18.88 -13.26 -0.47
C ARG A 52 18.33 -14.35 0.43
N THR A 53 19.10 -15.40 0.69
CA THR A 53 18.70 -16.50 1.58
C THR A 53 18.30 -16.00 2.97
N ARG A 54 19.09 -15.10 3.57
CA ARG A 54 18.79 -14.56 4.90
C ARG A 54 17.60 -13.61 4.89
N TRP A 55 17.44 -12.81 3.84
CA TRP A 55 16.28 -11.95 3.66
C TRP A 55 14.99 -12.74 3.50
N GLU A 56 15.00 -13.83 2.72
CA GLU A 56 13.86 -14.74 2.55
C GLU A 56 13.47 -15.39 3.89
N ALA A 57 14.46 -15.89 4.64
CA ALA A 57 14.25 -16.47 5.96
C ALA A 57 13.67 -15.47 6.99
N LEU A 58 14.01 -14.17 6.89
CA LEU A 58 13.39 -13.13 7.70
C LEU A 58 11.98 -12.78 7.20
N SER A 59 11.78 -12.75 5.89
CA SER A 59 10.53 -12.33 5.28
C SER A 59 9.37 -13.29 5.58
N THR A 60 9.64 -14.59 5.72
CA THR A 60 8.62 -15.59 6.12
C THR A 60 8.02 -15.33 7.50
N ARG A 61 8.76 -14.66 8.38
CA ARG A 61 8.36 -14.32 9.76
C ARG A 61 8.18 -12.81 9.97
N ALA A 62 7.97 -12.07 8.88
CA ALA A 62 7.89 -10.61 8.91
C ALA A 62 6.74 -10.11 9.80
N THR A 63 7.07 -9.30 10.81
CA THR A 63 6.07 -8.75 11.74
C THR A 63 6.42 -7.32 12.17
N GLY A 64 5.40 -6.56 12.57
CA GLY A 64 5.55 -5.21 13.10
C GLY A 64 6.16 -4.19 12.11
N PRO A 65 6.65 -3.04 12.62
CA PRO A 65 7.19 -1.96 11.78
C PRO A 65 8.48 -2.33 11.03
N ALA A 66 9.30 -3.24 11.58
CA ALA A 66 10.55 -3.68 10.94
C ALA A 66 10.31 -4.45 9.63
N ALA A 67 9.10 -5.01 9.42
CA ALA A 67 8.76 -5.72 8.19
C ALA A 67 8.80 -4.81 6.97
N ALA A 68 8.33 -3.55 7.11
CA ALA A 68 8.38 -2.58 6.02
C ALA A 68 9.83 -2.19 5.68
N TRP A 69 10.69 -2.08 6.69
CA TRP A 69 12.11 -1.83 6.49
C TRP A 69 12.80 -3.02 5.80
N LEU A 70 12.51 -4.25 6.24
CA LEU A 70 13.02 -5.46 5.58
C LEU A 70 12.59 -5.53 4.10
N ALA A 71 11.33 -5.23 3.80
CA ALA A 71 10.82 -5.25 2.43
C ALA A 71 11.60 -4.29 1.51
N GLU A 72 11.94 -3.09 1.98
CA GLU A 72 12.73 -2.12 1.19
C GLU A 72 14.18 -2.58 0.94
N LEU A 73 14.74 -3.44 1.80
CA LEU A 73 16.08 -4.00 1.55
C LEU A 73 16.10 -4.97 0.36
N GLY A 74 14.93 -5.44 -0.07
CA GLY A 74 14.76 -6.34 -1.23
C GLY A 74 15.41 -5.78 -2.49
N ASP A 75 15.30 -4.47 -2.71
CA ASP A 75 15.85 -3.78 -3.89
C ASP A 75 17.38 -3.87 -3.94
N GLY A 76 18.05 -4.01 -2.79
CA GLY A 76 19.50 -4.05 -2.66
C GLY A 76 20.12 -5.45 -2.62
N LEU A 77 19.33 -6.53 -2.73
CA LEU A 77 19.85 -7.90 -2.54
C LEU A 77 20.88 -8.31 -3.59
N ASP A 78 20.67 -7.91 -4.84
CA ASP A 78 21.52 -8.32 -5.97
C ASP A 78 22.63 -7.31 -6.30
N VAL A 79 22.59 -6.13 -5.67
CA VAL A 79 23.56 -5.07 -5.94
C VAL A 79 24.92 -5.44 -5.35
N THR A 80 25.94 -5.47 -6.19
CA THR A 80 27.34 -5.67 -5.78
C THR A 80 28.07 -4.34 -5.95
N PRO A 81 28.36 -3.61 -4.85
CA PRO A 81 28.96 -2.28 -4.94
C PRO A 81 30.31 -2.33 -5.66
N ALA A 82 30.46 -1.52 -6.70
CA ALA A 82 31.72 -1.39 -7.43
C ALA A 82 32.74 -0.57 -6.62
N THR A 83 34.00 -0.96 -6.67
CA THR A 83 35.10 -0.19 -6.09
C THR A 83 35.25 1.13 -6.86
N GLN A 84 35.24 2.24 -6.13
CA GLN A 84 35.36 3.58 -6.70
C GLN A 84 36.84 4.00 -6.70
N PRO A 85 37.41 4.41 -7.85
CA PRO A 85 38.81 4.83 -7.92
C PRO A 85 39.05 6.20 -7.27
N GLU A 86 38.05 7.08 -7.32
CA GLU A 86 38.12 8.42 -6.75
C GLU A 86 37.62 8.42 -5.30
N SER A 87 38.39 9.04 -4.39
CA SER A 87 38.05 9.08 -2.96
C SER A 87 36.68 9.72 -2.68
N ASP A 88 36.31 10.77 -3.41
CA ASP A 88 35.02 11.42 -3.21
C ASP A 88 33.86 10.57 -3.75
N ALA A 89 34.04 9.90 -4.89
CA ALA A 89 33.05 8.97 -5.42
C ALA A 89 32.87 7.78 -4.46
N ALA A 90 33.96 7.28 -3.87
CA ALA A 90 33.93 6.26 -2.83
C ALA A 90 33.13 6.72 -1.60
N ALA A 91 33.26 7.98 -1.19
CA ALA A 91 32.49 8.54 -0.09
C ALA A 91 30.99 8.64 -0.42
N VAL A 92 30.61 9.03 -1.64
CA VAL A 92 29.20 9.02 -2.08
C VAL A 92 28.64 7.59 -2.08
N ALA A 93 29.38 6.63 -2.64
CA ALA A 93 28.98 5.23 -2.65
C ALA A 93 28.84 4.65 -1.22
N ALA A 94 29.74 5.02 -0.30
CA ALA A 94 29.64 4.64 1.10
C ALA A 94 28.35 5.16 1.76
N VAL A 95 27.98 6.41 1.49
CA VAL A 95 26.74 7.01 1.99
C VAL A 95 25.52 6.33 1.39
N ALA A 96 25.51 6.04 0.08
CA ALA A 96 24.41 5.31 -0.56
C ALA A 96 24.19 3.93 0.10
N ARG A 97 25.28 3.19 0.34
CA ARG A 97 25.23 1.91 1.07
C ARG A 97 24.70 2.06 2.49
N GLU A 98 25.17 3.06 3.23
CA GLU A 98 24.68 3.36 4.58
C GLU A 98 23.17 3.66 4.56
N LEU A 99 22.71 4.49 3.62
CA LEU A 99 21.31 4.87 3.52
C LEU A 99 20.39 3.67 3.29
N VAL A 100 20.77 2.71 2.46
CA VAL A 100 20.00 1.49 2.21
C VAL A 100 19.75 0.71 3.51
N THR A 101 20.78 0.56 4.35
CA THR A 101 20.72 -0.22 5.59
C THR A 101 20.10 0.54 6.76
N VAL A 102 19.71 1.80 6.60
CA VAL A 102 19.06 2.60 7.65
C VAL A 102 17.52 2.55 7.50
N PRO A 103 16.73 2.50 8.60
CA PRO A 103 15.28 2.54 8.52
C PRO A 103 14.74 3.77 7.74
N PRO A 104 13.60 3.69 7.03
CA PRO A 104 13.20 4.71 6.05
C PRO A 104 13.14 6.16 6.58
N ARG A 105 12.65 6.36 7.80
CA ARG A 105 12.61 7.69 8.44
C ARG A 105 14.02 8.21 8.77
N ALA A 106 14.87 7.35 9.30
CA ALA A 106 16.25 7.68 9.61
C ALA A 106 17.08 7.88 8.33
N ARG A 107 16.78 7.15 7.24
CA ARG A 107 17.40 7.32 5.91
C ARG A 107 17.20 8.74 5.40
N ALA A 108 15.97 9.25 5.46
CA ALA A 108 15.69 10.63 5.05
C ALA A 108 16.49 11.66 5.87
N ALA A 109 16.49 11.53 7.20
CA ALA A 109 17.24 12.43 8.08
C ALA A 109 18.75 12.35 7.84
N ARG A 110 19.29 11.15 7.63
CA ARG A 110 20.71 10.92 7.36
C ARG A 110 21.14 11.51 6.02
N ARG A 111 20.34 11.31 4.96
CA ARG A 111 20.58 11.91 3.63
C ARG A 111 20.65 13.43 3.72
N THR A 112 19.67 14.02 4.41
CA THR A 112 19.61 15.45 4.69
C THR A 112 20.85 15.95 5.42
N ALA A 113 21.22 15.32 6.53
CA ALA A 113 22.37 15.73 7.33
C ALA A 113 23.67 15.70 6.52
N TRP A 114 23.85 14.65 5.71
CA TRP A 114 25.01 14.53 4.83
C TRP A 114 25.04 15.62 3.75
N LEU A 115 23.92 15.85 3.05
CA LEU A 115 23.83 16.90 2.02
C LEU A 115 24.09 18.31 2.57
N VAL A 116 23.63 18.59 3.80
CA VAL A 116 23.93 19.86 4.50
C VAL A 116 25.42 19.98 4.79
N GLY A 117 26.06 18.90 5.27
CA GLY A 117 27.51 18.88 5.48
C GLY A 117 28.32 19.09 4.19
N CYS A 118 27.77 18.70 3.04
CA CYS A 118 28.37 18.89 1.73
C CYS A 118 28.21 20.31 1.14
N ALA A 119 27.36 21.17 1.73
CA ALA A 119 26.91 22.40 1.10
C ALA A 119 28.04 23.37 0.70
N ALA A 120 29.08 23.51 1.54
CA ALA A 120 30.22 24.40 1.27
C ALA A 120 31.06 23.96 0.06
N SER A 121 31.07 22.65 -0.24
CA SER A 121 31.84 22.05 -1.34
C SER A 121 30.93 21.37 -2.35
N PHE A 122 29.70 21.88 -2.53
CA PHE A 122 28.67 21.21 -3.33
C PHE A 122 29.08 20.92 -4.78
N PRO A 123 29.80 21.79 -5.52
CA PRO A 123 30.26 21.47 -6.88
C PRO A 123 31.14 20.22 -6.96
N ARG A 124 32.02 20.02 -5.96
CA ARG A 124 32.88 18.83 -5.83
C ARG A 124 32.03 17.58 -5.59
N TRP A 125 31.12 17.63 -4.64
CA TRP A 125 30.23 16.49 -4.33
C TRP A 125 29.29 16.14 -5.48
N ARG A 126 28.85 17.13 -6.26
CA ARG A 126 28.08 16.90 -7.49
C ARG A 126 28.90 16.18 -8.56
N ALA A 127 30.18 16.53 -8.74
CA ALA A 127 31.07 15.83 -9.67
C ALA A 127 31.29 14.38 -9.20
N ALA A 128 31.58 14.19 -7.91
CA ALA A 128 31.72 12.88 -7.29
C ALA A 128 30.46 12.01 -7.41
N GLY A 129 29.27 12.61 -7.23
CA GLY A 129 28.00 11.93 -7.42
C GLY A 129 27.82 11.40 -8.84
N ARG A 130 28.17 12.20 -9.86
CA ARG A 130 28.15 11.73 -11.26
C ARG A 130 29.15 10.61 -11.51
N ALA A 131 30.37 10.73 -10.99
CA ALA A 131 31.40 9.70 -11.13
C ALA A 131 30.93 8.37 -10.50
N ALA A 132 30.36 8.42 -9.29
CA ALA A 132 29.79 7.25 -8.62
C ALA A 132 28.65 6.61 -9.42
N CYS A 133 27.73 7.41 -9.99
CA CYS A 133 26.63 6.88 -10.81
C CYS A 133 27.09 6.21 -12.10
N LEU A 134 28.13 6.75 -12.75
CA LEU A 134 28.69 6.16 -13.97
C LEU A 134 29.42 4.85 -13.66
N ALA A 135 30.13 4.79 -12.54
CA ALA A 135 30.86 3.60 -12.12
C ALA A 135 29.95 2.49 -11.57
N ASP A 136 28.84 2.86 -10.90
CA ASP A 136 27.92 1.92 -10.25
C ASP A 136 26.45 2.38 -10.38
N PRO A 137 25.81 2.14 -11.53
CA PRO A 137 24.42 2.54 -11.75
C PRO A 137 23.45 1.77 -10.84
N ALA A 138 23.74 0.51 -10.52
CA ALA A 138 22.88 -0.31 -9.66
C ALA A 138 22.82 0.26 -8.24
N LEU A 139 23.95 0.70 -7.68
CA LEU A 139 23.97 1.37 -6.37
C LEU A 139 23.29 2.74 -6.41
N ALA A 140 23.43 3.48 -7.52
CA ALA A 140 22.79 4.78 -7.70
C ALA A 140 21.25 4.69 -7.72
N GLU A 141 20.69 3.62 -8.27
CA GLU A 141 19.25 3.36 -8.28
C GLU A 141 18.67 3.15 -6.87
N LEU A 142 19.44 2.54 -5.95
CA LEU A 142 18.98 2.28 -4.58
C LEU A 142 18.67 3.55 -3.78
N ASP A 143 19.31 4.68 -4.10
CA ASP A 143 18.96 5.99 -3.54
C ASP A 143 18.93 7.07 -4.62
N ALA A 144 18.00 6.92 -5.57
CA ALA A 144 17.75 7.90 -6.62
C ALA A 144 17.52 9.33 -6.09
N ARG A 145 17.07 9.49 -4.84
CA ARG A 145 16.87 10.81 -4.22
C ARG A 145 18.19 11.49 -3.86
N LEU A 146 19.16 10.76 -3.31
CA LEU A 146 20.51 11.27 -3.06
C LEU A 146 21.14 11.72 -4.38
N ILE A 147 21.02 10.88 -5.42
CA ILE A 147 21.59 11.16 -6.74
C ILE A 147 20.92 12.37 -7.39
N ALA A 148 19.59 12.44 -7.37
CA ALA A 148 18.86 13.61 -7.89
C ALA A 148 19.24 14.89 -7.16
N ALA A 149 19.43 14.82 -5.83
CA ALA A 149 19.87 15.97 -5.04
C ALA A 149 21.30 16.40 -5.41
N LEU A 150 22.24 15.47 -5.59
CA LEU A 150 23.60 15.78 -6.03
C LEU A 150 23.65 16.30 -7.47
N ALA A 151 22.77 15.83 -8.35
CA ALA A 151 22.67 16.29 -9.73
C ALA A 151 22.12 17.72 -9.86
N ALA A 152 21.43 18.23 -8.84
CA ALA A 152 20.89 19.59 -8.82
C ALA A 152 22.01 20.64 -8.96
N ARG A 153 21.66 21.84 -9.47
CA ARG A 153 22.62 22.94 -9.64
C ARG A 153 22.98 23.64 -8.34
N HIS A 154 22.07 23.65 -7.37
CA HIS A 154 22.22 24.34 -6.10
C HIS A 154 22.09 23.36 -4.94
N PRO A 155 22.83 23.57 -3.84
CA PRO A 155 22.60 22.80 -2.63
C PRO A 155 21.16 23.05 -2.14
N PRO A 156 20.52 22.08 -1.48
CA PRO A 156 19.20 22.28 -0.90
C PRO A 156 19.25 23.44 0.10
N ALA A 157 18.69 24.60 -0.28
CA ALA A 157 18.81 25.86 0.45
C ALA A 157 18.29 25.79 1.90
N ARG A 158 17.28 24.95 2.11
CA ARG A 158 16.85 24.42 3.39
C ARG A 158 16.29 23.03 3.12
N VAL A 159 16.57 22.08 3.99
CA VAL A 159 15.76 20.87 4.02
C VAL A 159 14.44 21.25 4.66
N ALA A 160 13.54 21.85 3.87
CA ALA A 160 12.14 21.71 4.16
C ALA A 160 11.90 20.21 4.27
N LEU A 161 11.47 19.73 5.45
CA LEU A 161 10.96 18.38 5.62
C LEU A 161 10.02 18.13 4.46
N ASP A 162 10.49 17.38 3.46
CA ASP A 162 9.88 17.38 2.14
C ASP A 162 8.42 16.94 2.30
N PRO A 163 7.44 17.84 2.15
CA PRO A 163 6.03 17.52 2.38
C PRO A 163 5.58 16.37 1.48
N TRP A 164 6.28 16.21 0.35
CA TRP A 164 6.09 15.12 -0.59
C TRP A 164 6.45 13.75 -0.02
N VAL A 165 7.50 13.63 0.80
CA VAL A 165 7.88 12.37 1.45
C VAL A 165 6.81 11.97 2.46
N GLU A 166 6.31 12.93 3.22
CA GLU A 166 5.21 12.70 4.14
C GLU A 166 3.91 12.34 3.41
N TYR A 167 3.64 12.98 2.28
CA TYR A 167 2.52 12.68 1.40
C TYR A 167 2.63 11.27 0.79
N GLN A 168 3.78 10.88 0.22
CA GLN A 168 3.99 9.56 -0.35
C GLN A 168 3.90 8.46 0.70
N ASN A 169 4.43 8.69 1.91
CA ASN A 169 4.29 7.76 3.03
C ASN A 169 2.81 7.62 3.43
N ARG A 170 2.06 8.73 3.50
CA ARG A 170 0.61 8.69 3.72
C ARG A 170 -0.13 7.96 2.60
N ALA A 171 0.25 8.17 1.33
CA ALA A 171 -0.37 7.51 0.18
C ALA A 171 -0.09 6.00 0.16
N ARG A 172 1.15 5.56 0.43
CA ARG A 172 1.51 4.14 0.56
C ARG A 172 0.79 3.49 1.73
N ALA A 173 0.75 4.16 2.89
CA ALA A 173 0.00 3.68 4.05
C ALA A 173 -1.49 3.52 3.75
N ARG A 174 -2.08 4.45 2.98
CA ARG A 174 -3.48 4.33 2.51
C ARG A 174 -3.69 3.15 1.56
N ARG A 175 -2.78 2.90 0.61
CA ARG A 175 -2.86 1.73 -0.30
C ARG A 175 -2.74 0.42 0.46
N GLN A 176 -1.72 0.28 1.30
CA GLN A 176 -1.55 -0.91 2.14
C GLN A 176 -2.72 -1.14 3.09
N TRP A 177 -3.37 -0.07 3.56
CA TRP A 177 -4.59 -0.17 4.34
C TRP A 177 -5.75 -0.65 3.48
N ALA A 178 -5.93 -0.10 2.28
CA ALA A 178 -6.97 -0.53 1.34
C ALA A 178 -6.81 -2.01 0.96
N ASP A 179 -5.59 -2.48 0.69
CA ASP A 179 -5.32 -3.88 0.34
C ASP A 179 -5.66 -4.83 1.50
N ARG A 180 -5.33 -4.43 2.75
CA ARG A 180 -5.72 -5.20 3.94
C ARG A 180 -7.22 -5.23 4.15
N VAL A 181 -7.91 -4.10 3.95
CA VAL A 181 -9.37 -4.04 4.07
C VAL A 181 -10.04 -4.88 2.99
N ALA A 182 -9.58 -4.80 1.74
CA ALA A 182 -10.08 -5.61 0.64
C ALA A 182 -9.90 -7.12 0.90
N SER A 183 -8.73 -7.51 1.43
CA SER A 183 -8.48 -8.89 1.89
C SER A 183 -9.49 -9.33 2.95
N VAL A 184 -9.69 -8.53 4.01
CA VAL A 184 -10.62 -8.86 5.10
C VAL A 184 -12.07 -8.95 4.61
N VAL A 185 -12.51 -8.01 3.77
CA VAL A 185 -13.84 -8.02 3.17
C VAL A 185 -14.02 -9.23 2.25
N GLY A 186 -13.00 -9.59 1.47
CA GLY A 186 -13.00 -10.79 0.64
C GLY A 186 -13.16 -12.07 1.45
N TYR A 187 -12.43 -12.20 2.56
CA TYR A 187 -12.57 -13.35 3.48
C TYR A 187 -13.95 -13.40 4.13
N ALA A 188 -14.49 -12.27 4.59
CA ALA A 188 -15.83 -12.21 5.17
C ALA A 188 -16.93 -12.59 4.16
N ALA A 189 -16.82 -12.09 2.92
CA ALA A 189 -17.75 -12.45 1.85
C ALA A 189 -17.66 -13.94 1.49
N GLY A 190 -16.45 -14.49 1.40
CA GLY A 190 -16.25 -15.93 1.17
C GLY A 190 -16.82 -16.80 2.29
N LEU A 191 -16.65 -16.38 3.55
CA LEU A 191 -17.22 -17.07 4.71
C LEU A 191 -18.75 -17.03 4.68
N LEU A 192 -19.35 -15.85 4.44
CA LEU A 192 -20.81 -15.72 4.34
C LEU A 192 -21.37 -16.57 3.19
N PHE A 193 -20.68 -16.62 2.06
CA PHE A 193 -21.06 -17.47 0.93
C PHE A 193 -21.00 -18.96 1.30
N ALA A 194 -19.92 -19.41 1.96
CA ALA A 194 -19.78 -20.79 2.41
C ALA A 194 -20.87 -21.19 3.42
N VAL A 195 -21.16 -20.33 4.40
CA VAL A 195 -22.24 -20.55 5.38
C VAL A 195 -23.60 -20.62 4.68
N SER A 196 -23.85 -19.71 3.73
CA SER A 196 -25.11 -19.70 2.96
C SER A 196 -25.28 -20.98 2.14
N LEU A 197 -24.19 -21.51 1.56
CA LEU A 197 -24.18 -22.80 0.87
C LEU A 197 -24.52 -23.96 1.81
N VAL A 198 -23.93 -24.01 3.00
CA VAL A 198 -24.23 -25.05 4.00
C VAL A 198 -25.70 -24.99 4.41
N VAL A 199 -26.22 -23.80 4.72
CA VAL A 199 -27.64 -23.61 5.08
C VAL A 199 -28.55 -24.04 3.93
N PHE A 200 -28.23 -23.69 2.69
CA PHE A 200 -28.98 -24.11 1.51
C PHE A 200 -29.02 -25.63 1.37
N PHE A 201 -27.88 -26.32 1.49
CA PHE A 201 -27.83 -27.78 1.41
C PHE A 201 -28.58 -28.48 2.55
N VAL A 202 -28.51 -27.94 3.77
CA VAL A 202 -29.30 -28.44 4.91
C VAL A 202 -30.79 -28.25 4.64
N ALA A 203 -31.21 -27.09 4.12
CA ALA A 203 -32.61 -26.83 3.79
C ALA A 203 -33.12 -27.76 2.68
N VAL A 204 -32.35 -27.96 1.60
CA VAL A 204 -32.71 -28.87 0.49
C VAL A 204 -32.80 -30.32 0.96
N ARG A 205 -31.92 -30.77 1.87
CA ARG A 205 -32.00 -32.13 2.44
C ARG A 205 -33.14 -32.32 3.44
N SER A 206 -33.49 -31.27 4.18
CA SER A 206 -34.52 -31.33 5.22
C SER A 206 -35.92 -31.07 4.68
N ALA A 207 -36.04 -30.61 3.43
CA ALA A 207 -37.32 -30.43 2.78
C ALA A 207 -37.99 -31.80 2.61
N PRO A 208 -39.15 -32.06 3.25
CA PRO A 208 -39.92 -33.27 2.98
C PRO A 208 -40.28 -33.26 1.49
N ILE A 209 -40.06 -34.41 0.82
CA ILE A 209 -40.49 -34.61 -0.56
C ILE A 209 -42.02 -34.65 -0.55
N GLU A 210 -42.65 -33.49 -0.57
CA GLU A 210 -44.07 -33.39 -0.88
C GLU A 210 -44.24 -33.89 -2.31
N ARG A 211 -44.85 -35.07 -2.45
CA ARG A 211 -45.34 -35.53 -3.74
C ARG A 211 -46.27 -34.45 -4.27
N PRO A 212 -46.01 -33.88 -5.45
CA PRO A 212 -46.84 -32.81 -5.98
C PRO A 212 -48.28 -33.32 -6.11
N ALA A 213 -49.20 -32.69 -5.38
CA ALA A 213 -50.62 -32.86 -5.61
C ALA A 213 -50.92 -32.43 -7.07
N PRO A 214 -51.87 -33.11 -7.76
CA PRO A 214 -52.23 -32.74 -9.12
C PRO A 214 -52.63 -31.27 -9.16
N ALA A 215 -51.89 -30.50 -9.96
CA ALA A 215 -52.04 -29.05 -10.02
C ALA A 215 -53.49 -28.69 -10.40
N PRO A 216 -54.22 -27.90 -9.58
CA PRO A 216 -55.44 -27.27 -10.06
C PRO A 216 -55.08 -26.36 -11.23
N ALA A 217 -55.90 -26.38 -12.28
CA ALA A 217 -55.74 -25.59 -13.48
C ALA A 217 -55.67 -24.09 -13.12
N LEU A 218 -54.45 -23.57 -12.98
CA LEU A 218 -54.17 -22.17 -12.75
C LEU A 218 -54.54 -21.40 -14.01
N ARG A 219 -55.60 -20.60 -13.91
CA ARG A 219 -55.86 -19.53 -14.87
C ARG A 219 -54.63 -18.61 -14.88
N PRO A 220 -54.09 -18.27 -16.07
CA PRO A 220 -52.94 -17.38 -16.17
C PRO A 220 -53.30 -16.03 -15.52
N PRO A 221 -52.44 -15.47 -14.65
CA PRO A 221 -52.62 -14.11 -14.18
C PRO A 221 -52.59 -13.16 -15.40
N PRO A 222 -53.40 -12.08 -15.40
CA PRO A 222 -53.31 -11.09 -16.45
C PRO A 222 -51.88 -10.52 -16.51
N PRO A 223 -51.35 -10.26 -17.72
CA PRO A 223 -50.00 -9.78 -17.90
C PRO A 223 -49.82 -8.48 -17.12
N ARG A 224 -49.00 -8.50 -16.07
CA ARG A 224 -48.49 -7.27 -15.48
C ARG A 224 -47.59 -6.64 -16.52
N ALA A 225 -48.02 -5.50 -17.06
CA ALA A 225 -47.20 -4.67 -17.91
C ALA A 225 -45.89 -4.37 -17.16
N ARG A 226 -44.79 -4.99 -17.61
CA ARG A 226 -43.46 -4.53 -17.25
C ARG A 226 -43.31 -3.17 -17.92
N VAL A 227 -43.45 -2.11 -17.14
CA VAL A 227 -42.98 -0.79 -17.56
C VAL A 227 -41.47 -0.92 -17.67
N ALA A 228 -40.99 -1.15 -18.90
CA ALA A 228 -39.57 -1.04 -19.19
C ALA A 228 -39.16 0.41 -18.87
N PRO A 229 -38.05 0.63 -18.12
CA PRO A 229 -37.51 1.97 -17.95
C PRO A 229 -37.27 2.54 -19.35
N THR A 230 -38.07 3.53 -19.73
CA THR A 230 -38.33 3.85 -21.14
C THR A 230 -37.27 4.75 -21.77
N ASN A 231 -36.11 4.91 -21.14
CA ASN A 231 -35.00 5.64 -21.76
C ASN A 231 -33.67 5.03 -21.32
N PRO A 232 -32.91 4.38 -22.23
CA PRO A 232 -31.47 4.22 -22.00
C PRO A 232 -30.82 5.60 -21.89
N PHE A 233 -29.79 5.71 -21.06
CA PHE A 233 -29.02 6.94 -20.90
C PHE A 233 -28.62 7.51 -22.26
N THR A 234 -28.84 8.80 -22.46
CA THR A 234 -28.24 9.46 -23.62
C THR A 234 -26.72 9.52 -23.42
N ALA A 235 -25.95 9.50 -24.51
CA ALA A 235 -24.50 9.63 -24.44
C ALA A 235 -24.08 10.92 -23.69
N ALA A 236 -24.86 11.99 -23.83
CA ALA A 236 -24.65 13.26 -23.15
C ALA A 236 -24.83 13.15 -21.62
N GLU A 237 -25.81 12.38 -21.14
CA GLU A 237 -26.00 12.15 -19.70
C GLU A 237 -24.86 11.30 -19.10
N ALA A 238 -24.35 10.32 -19.85
CA ALA A 238 -23.19 9.54 -19.43
C ALA A 238 -21.90 10.38 -19.38
N GLU A 239 -21.70 11.28 -20.34
CA GLU A 239 -20.55 12.16 -20.40
C GLU A 239 -20.56 13.23 -19.30
N ALA A 240 -21.75 13.77 -18.97
CA ALA A 240 -21.93 14.70 -17.86
C ALA A 240 -21.60 14.05 -16.50
N LEU A 241 -21.97 12.79 -16.30
CA LEU A 241 -21.60 12.03 -15.10
C LEU A 241 -20.09 11.82 -15.00
N ALA A 242 -19.44 11.42 -16.10
CA ALA A 242 -17.99 11.23 -16.14
C ALA A 242 -17.21 12.54 -15.95
N ALA A 243 -17.74 13.68 -16.40
CA ALA A 243 -17.16 15.00 -16.16
C ALA A 243 -17.30 15.44 -14.68
N TYR A 244 -18.43 15.13 -14.05
CA TYR A 244 -18.66 15.39 -12.63
C TYR A 244 -17.68 14.58 -11.74
N GLU A 245 -17.52 13.28 -11.99
CA GLU A 245 -16.59 12.41 -11.25
C GLU A 245 -15.12 12.85 -11.39
N ARG A 246 -14.75 13.43 -12.54
CA ARG A 246 -13.38 13.93 -12.78
C ARG A 246 -13.08 15.24 -12.05
N ASN A 247 -14.09 16.10 -11.84
CA ASN A 247 -13.89 17.49 -11.38
C ASN A 247 -14.37 17.75 -9.94
N GLY A 248 -15.08 16.82 -9.28
CA GLY A 248 -15.73 17.05 -8.00
C GLY A 248 -14.88 16.74 -6.76
N TRP A 249 -14.14 17.73 -6.23
CA TRP A 249 -13.51 17.62 -4.90
C TRP A 249 -14.23 18.42 -3.80
N ASP A 250 -15.11 19.37 -4.15
CA ASP A 250 -15.74 20.28 -3.16
C ASP A 250 -17.28 20.23 -3.09
N ARG A 251 -17.95 19.26 -3.74
CA ARG A 251 -19.42 19.08 -3.62
C ARG A 251 -19.77 17.69 -3.06
N PRO A 252 -20.75 17.59 -2.14
CA PRO A 252 -21.20 16.31 -1.63
C PRO A 252 -21.80 15.48 -2.77
N VAL A 253 -21.27 14.26 -2.96
CA VAL A 253 -21.76 13.32 -3.98
C VAL A 253 -23.17 12.85 -3.60
N PRO A 254 -24.20 13.07 -4.45
CA PRO A 254 -25.54 12.55 -4.22
C PRO A 254 -25.50 11.02 -4.10
N ARG A 255 -26.23 10.44 -3.15
CA ARG A 255 -26.19 8.99 -2.87
C ARG A 255 -27.16 8.20 -3.75
N ARG A 256 -28.15 8.87 -4.33
CA ARG A 256 -29.21 8.25 -5.15
C ARG A 256 -29.52 9.10 -6.39
N TYR A 257 -29.98 8.45 -7.47
CA TYR A 257 -30.26 9.09 -8.76
C TYR A 257 -31.29 10.22 -8.69
N ASP A 258 -32.33 10.04 -7.88
CA ASP A 258 -33.37 11.04 -7.64
C ASP A 258 -32.89 12.26 -6.85
N GLU A 259 -31.78 12.13 -6.11
CA GLU A 259 -31.08 13.26 -5.46
C GLU A 259 -30.24 14.04 -6.48
N TRP A 260 -29.64 13.35 -7.45
CA TRP A 260 -28.91 14.00 -8.56
C TRP A 260 -29.86 14.79 -9.47
N VAL A 261 -31.03 14.23 -9.82
CA VAL A 261 -32.06 14.93 -10.61
C VAL A 261 -32.63 16.13 -9.84
N ARG A 262 -32.81 16.02 -8.52
CA ARG A 262 -33.23 17.14 -7.64
C ARG A 262 -32.17 18.22 -7.48
N ALA A 263 -30.89 17.89 -7.60
CA ALA A 263 -29.78 18.85 -7.55
C ALA A 263 -29.73 19.77 -8.80
N GLY A 264 -30.61 19.54 -9.78
CA GLY A 264 -30.82 20.36 -10.96
C GLY A 264 -30.14 19.75 -12.19
N ARG A 265 -30.93 19.32 -13.18
CA ARG A 265 -30.41 19.07 -14.53
C ARG A 265 -29.66 20.33 -15.00
N PRO A 266 -28.46 20.20 -15.58
CA PRO A 266 -27.80 21.36 -16.19
C PRO A 266 -28.74 21.96 -17.24
N ALA A 267 -29.06 23.24 -17.10
CA ALA A 267 -29.92 23.94 -18.05
C ALA A 267 -29.20 24.00 -19.41
N GLY A 268 -29.80 23.42 -20.44
CA GLY A 268 -29.28 23.50 -21.82
C GLY A 268 -29.37 22.25 -22.69
N VAL A 269 -29.99 21.16 -22.23
CA VAL A 269 -30.21 19.96 -23.08
C VAL A 269 -31.72 19.80 -23.31
N ASN A 270 -32.18 20.30 -24.46
CA ASN A 270 -33.43 19.88 -25.12
C ASN A 270 -33.06 18.93 -26.25
#